data_AF-A0A455R940-F1
#
_entry.id   AF-A0A455R940-F1
#
_cell.length_a   1.000
_cell.length_b   1.000
_cell.length_c   1.000
_cell.angle_alpha   90.00
_cell.angle_beta   90.00
_cell.angle_gamma   90.00
#
_symmetry.space_group_name_H-M   'P 1'
#
loop_
_entity.id
_entity.type
_entity.pdbx_description
1 polymer ?
#
loop_
_entity_poly.entity_id
_entity_poly.type
_entity_poly.pdbx_seq_one_letter_code
_entity_poly.pdbx_strand_id
1 'polypeptide(L)'
;MACPPENSEKDKNAERRKRVFVGQLPSDFLRISETSQQQQEAADQQTALALQQQLVGMQYTQRNAGRLSITVAQAKLVKNYGMTRMDPYVRLRVGHNVYETHTDPSGGKNPRWNKVVQCLLPQGVNTIHVEIFDECSFTMDELIAWAHITIPPAVMNGETHEDWFPLNGKQGDGKEGMLNLVLSYSNVPIPNVHPYGMYPPVPPVVMVPNASRGPALLESMSYTPVSVYTAPPPPVPCVVEPQLSEQDLKQIQEMFPNMDKEVIKSVFEANRGNKDGTINSLLQMNE
;
A
#
# COMPACT_ATOMS: atom_id res chain seq x y z
N MET A 1 75.70 57.10 13.39
CA MET A 1 74.35 56.51 13.27
C MET A 1 74.20 55.49 14.39
N ALA A 2 73.40 55.78 15.42
CA ALA A 2 73.13 54.84 16.52
C ALA A 2 71.67 54.41 16.43
N CYS A 3 71.45 53.09 16.41
CA CYS A 3 70.15 52.44 16.27
C CYS A 3 69.32 52.49 17.58
N PRO A 4 67.98 52.54 17.51
CA PRO A 4 67.09 52.62 18.67
C PRO A 4 66.90 51.26 19.40
N PRO A 5 66.45 51.25 20.67
CA PRO A 5 66.47 50.08 21.53
C PRO A 5 65.32 49.07 21.30
N GLU A 6 65.70 47.79 21.29
CA GLU A 6 64.97 46.57 20.89
C GLU A 6 63.97 46.01 21.96
N ASN A 7 63.48 46.83 22.90
CA ASN A 7 62.73 46.33 24.08
C ASN A 7 61.19 46.46 24.00
N SER A 8 60.63 47.16 23.01
CA SER A 8 59.17 47.43 22.94
C SER A 8 58.34 46.25 22.40
N GLU A 9 58.90 45.41 21.53
CA GLU A 9 58.16 44.30 20.90
C GLU A 9 58.10 43.04 21.76
N LYS A 10 59.15 42.78 22.54
CA LYS A 10 59.18 41.62 23.46
C LYS A 10 58.12 41.75 24.55
N ASP A 11 57.95 42.94 25.11
CA ASP A 11 56.93 43.20 26.14
C ASP A 11 55.51 43.11 25.58
N LYS A 12 55.27 43.61 24.36
CA LYS A 12 53.97 43.46 23.68
C LYS A 12 53.63 42.01 23.37
N ASN A 13 54.62 41.20 22.98
CA ASN A 13 54.44 39.78 22.74
C ASN A 13 54.23 38.99 24.04
N ALA A 14 54.90 39.36 25.13
CA ALA A 14 54.66 38.77 26.45
C ALA A 14 53.25 39.07 26.97
N GLU A 15 52.77 40.30 26.79
CA GLU A 15 51.42 40.73 27.18
C GLU A 15 50.34 40.01 26.34
N ARG A 16 50.57 39.83 25.03
CA ARG A 16 49.69 39.04 24.16
C ARG A 16 49.64 37.58 24.58
N ARG A 17 50.78 36.98 24.95
CA ARG A 17 50.85 35.60 25.45
C ARG A 17 50.18 35.42 26.82
N LYS A 18 50.18 36.45 27.68
CA LYS A 18 49.43 36.48 28.95
C LYS A 18 47.90 36.54 28.76
N ARG A 19 47.43 37.12 27.65
CA ARG A 19 45.99 37.20 27.30
C ARG A 19 45.45 35.99 26.54
N VAL A 20 46.33 35.06 26.15
CA VAL A 20 45.91 33.81 25.53
C VAL A 20 45.70 32.80 26.64
N PHE A 21 44.50 32.22 26.72
CA PHE A 21 44.18 31.12 27.62
C PHE A 21 45.11 29.93 27.30
N VAL A 22 46.15 29.73 28.12
CA VAL A 22 47.02 28.54 28.06
C VAL A 22 46.56 27.55 29.13
N GLY A 23 45.31 27.09 29.01
CA GLY A 23 44.82 25.90 29.71
C GLY A 23 44.98 24.66 28.81
N GLN A 24 44.75 23.46 29.36
CA GLN A 24 44.59 22.28 28.49
C GLN A 24 43.42 22.55 27.55
N LEU A 25 43.68 22.47 26.25
CA LEU A 25 42.66 22.64 25.22
C LEU A 25 41.57 21.59 25.46
N PRO A 26 40.28 21.97 25.59
CA PRO A 26 39.20 20.99 25.71
C PRO A 26 39.31 19.95 24.59
N SER A 27 39.07 18.68 24.91
CA SER A 27 39.17 17.58 23.94
C SER A 27 38.29 17.76 22.69
N ASP A 28 37.31 18.66 22.79
CA ASP A 28 36.30 18.94 21.76
C ASP A 28 36.49 20.30 21.07
N PHE A 29 37.65 20.94 21.26
CA PHE A 29 37.96 22.20 20.59
C PHE A 29 38.08 21.99 19.06
N LEU A 30 37.31 22.75 18.27
CA LEU A 30 37.14 22.63 16.81
C LEU A 30 36.50 21.33 16.30
N ARG A 31 35.96 20.47 17.18
CA ARG A 31 35.11 19.37 16.73
C ARG A 31 33.69 19.90 16.56
N ILE A 32 33.14 19.74 15.36
CA ILE A 32 31.71 19.85 15.15
C ILE A 32 31.13 18.63 15.85
N SER A 33 30.74 18.78 17.12
CA SER A 33 29.91 17.78 17.78
C SER A 33 28.63 17.71 16.96
N GLU A 34 28.42 16.58 16.27
CA GLU A 34 27.09 16.23 15.78
C GLU A 34 26.14 16.49 16.93
N THR A 35 25.25 17.47 16.76
CA THR A 35 24.31 17.80 17.82
C THR A 35 23.50 16.53 18.07
N SER A 36 23.13 16.26 19.33
CA SER A 36 22.28 15.11 19.66
C SER A 36 21.02 15.05 18.77
N GLN A 37 20.58 16.25 18.33
CA GLN A 37 19.54 16.48 17.35
C GLN A 37 19.83 15.91 15.95
N GLN A 38 21.05 16.06 15.41
CA GLN A 38 21.45 15.44 14.13
C GLN A 38 21.52 13.92 14.19
N GLN A 39 21.99 13.35 15.31
CA GLN A 39 21.98 11.89 15.49
C GLN A 39 20.57 11.33 15.58
N GLN A 40 19.68 12.05 16.28
CA GLN A 40 18.28 11.65 16.38
C GLN A 40 17.55 11.78 15.03
N GLU A 41 17.83 12.83 14.26
CA GLU A 41 17.25 13.04 12.93
C GLU A 41 17.74 11.97 11.92
N ALA A 42 19.00 11.54 12.00
CA ALA A 42 19.52 10.43 11.19
C ALA A 42 18.89 9.08 11.58
N ALA A 43 18.67 8.83 12.88
CA ALA A 43 18.00 7.63 13.37
C ALA A 43 16.50 7.60 12.98
N ASP A 44 15.82 8.74 13.08
CA ASP A 44 14.42 8.90 12.66
C ASP A 44 14.29 8.73 11.14
N GLN A 45 15.22 9.28 10.36
CA GLN A 45 15.24 9.09 8.91
C GLN A 45 15.40 7.61 8.52
N GLN A 46 16.29 6.87 9.19
CA GLN A 46 16.44 5.43 8.97
C GLN A 46 15.20 4.64 9.37
N THR A 47 14.57 5.00 10.49
CA THR A 47 13.33 4.38 10.98
C THR A 47 12.18 4.64 10.02
N ALA A 48 12.06 5.87 9.49
CA ALA A 48 11.05 6.24 8.50
C ALA A 48 11.23 5.47 7.19
N LEU A 49 12.47 5.29 6.72
CA LEU A 49 12.78 4.49 5.52
C LEU A 49 12.47 3.00 5.72
N ALA A 50 12.77 2.44 6.89
CA ALA A 50 12.45 1.05 7.22
C ALA A 50 10.93 0.82 7.30
N LEU A 51 10.20 1.74 7.94
CA LEU A 51 8.74 1.70 8.01
C LEU A 51 8.10 1.87 6.62
N GLN A 52 8.67 2.75 5.78
CA GLN A 52 8.24 2.90 4.39
C GLN A 52 8.43 1.60 3.60
N GLN A 53 9.58 0.91 3.75
CA GLN A 53 9.80 -0.40 3.13
C GLN A 53 8.80 -1.45 3.63
N GLN A 54 8.46 -1.44 4.92
CA GLN A 54 7.49 -2.38 5.50
C GLN A 54 6.05 -2.09 5.04
N LEU A 55 5.64 -0.82 4.95
CA LEU A 55 4.31 -0.42 4.45
C LEU A 55 4.16 -0.69 2.95
N VAL A 56 5.20 -0.43 2.17
CA VAL A 56 5.25 -0.77 0.74
C VAL A 56 5.24 -2.30 0.58
N GLY A 57 5.95 -3.06 1.42
CA GLY A 57 5.94 -4.52 1.40
C GLY A 57 4.60 -5.17 1.83
N MET A 58 3.84 -4.51 2.71
CA MET A 58 2.53 -4.99 3.19
C MET A 58 1.39 -4.70 2.19
N GLN A 59 1.51 -3.66 1.35
CA GLN A 59 0.50 -3.32 0.34
C GLN A 59 0.57 -4.23 -0.91
N TYR A 60 1.67 -4.96 -1.11
CA TYR A 60 1.87 -5.85 -2.26
C TYR A 60 1.93 -7.34 -1.90
N THR A 61 1.31 -7.76 -0.78
CA THR A 61 0.75 -9.12 -0.78
C THR A 61 -0.52 -9.15 -1.64
N GLN A 62 -0.44 -8.66 -2.87
CA GLN A 62 -1.32 -9.10 -3.95
C GLN A 62 -0.95 -10.55 -4.19
N ARG A 63 -1.54 -11.42 -3.37
CA ARG A 63 -1.45 -12.86 -3.52
C ARG A 63 -1.90 -13.19 -4.96
N ASN A 64 -0.95 -13.44 -5.84
CA ASN A 64 -1.11 -13.92 -7.22
C ASN A 64 -2.49 -13.66 -7.83
N ALA A 65 -2.86 -12.39 -8.06
CA ALA A 65 -4.07 -12.08 -8.80
C ALA A 65 -3.76 -12.27 -10.29
N GLY A 66 -4.10 -13.43 -10.85
CA GLY A 66 -3.98 -13.62 -12.29
C GLY A 66 -5.06 -12.84 -13.05
N ARG A 67 -4.80 -12.64 -14.33
CA ARG A 67 -5.68 -11.93 -15.24
C ARG A 67 -6.54 -12.95 -15.97
N LEU A 68 -7.85 -12.87 -15.74
CA LEU A 68 -8.86 -13.59 -16.49
C LEU A 68 -9.27 -12.75 -17.71
N SER A 69 -9.12 -13.33 -18.89
CA SER A 69 -9.59 -12.79 -20.15
C SER A 69 -10.90 -13.49 -20.52
N ILE A 70 -11.95 -12.69 -20.69
CA ILE A 70 -13.30 -13.15 -21.03
C ILE A 70 -13.66 -12.55 -22.38
N THR A 71 -13.80 -13.38 -23.41
CA THR A 71 -14.32 -12.94 -24.70
C THR A 71 -15.80 -13.24 -24.77
N VAL A 72 -16.62 -12.19 -24.84
CA VAL A 72 -18.06 -12.30 -25.11
C VAL A 72 -18.24 -12.31 -26.62
N ALA A 73 -18.38 -13.50 -27.19
CA ALA A 73 -18.42 -13.66 -28.64
C ALA A 73 -19.81 -13.33 -29.22
N GLN A 74 -20.79 -14.18 -28.92
CA GLN A 74 -22.14 -14.11 -29.49
C GLN A 74 -23.15 -14.87 -28.62
N ALA A 75 -24.43 -14.60 -28.81
CA ALA A 75 -25.51 -15.37 -28.21
C ALA A 75 -26.47 -15.92 -29.27
N LYS A 76 -27.23 -16.95 -28.89
CA LYS A 76 -28.37 -17.48 -29.62
C LYS A 76 -29.56 -17.50 -28.67
N LEU A 77 -30.43 -16.53 -28.80
CA LEU A 77 -31.62 -16.33 -27.97
C LEU A 77 -32.84 -16.98 -28.61
N VAL A 78 -33.75 -17.49 -27.77
CA VAL A 78 -34.93 -18.20 -28.25
C VAL A 78 -35.99 -17.23 -28.81
N LYS A 79 -36.12 -16.06 -28.19
CA LYS A 79 -37.16 -15.08 -28.50
C LYS A 79 -36.58 -13.68 -28.71
N ASN A 80 -37.25 -12.89 -29.55
CA ASN A 80 -37.04 -11.45 -29.64
C ASN A 80 -38.10 -10.77 -28.76
N TYR A 81 -37.64 -10.01 -27.76
CA TYR A 81 -38.51 -9.29 -26.83
C TYR A 81 -38.68 -7.82 -27.19
N GLY A 82 -37.86 -7.31 -28.11
CA GLY A 82 -37.96 -5.94 -28.58
C GLY A 82 -39.26 -5.70 -29.36
N MET A 83 -39.82 -4.51 -29.19
CA MET A 83 -41.11 -4.14 -29.81
C MET A 83 -41.04 -4.16 -31.34
N THR A 84 -39.93 -3.66 -31.91
CA THR A 84 -39.69 -3.58 -33.36
C THR A 84 -38.36 -4.25 -33.73
N ARG A 85 -37.34 -4.04 -32.90
CA ARG A 85 -36.02 -4.65 -32.98
C ARG A 85 -35.48 -4.81 -31.57
N MET A 86 -34.44 -5.61 -31.44
CA MET A 86 -33.71 -5.81 -30.18
C MET A 86 -32.26 -5.44 -30.44
N ASP A 87 -31.74 -4.56 -29.59
CA ASP A 87 -30.41 -3.99 -29.60
C ASP A 87 -29.67 -4.51 -28.34
N PRO A 88 -29.22 -5.79 -28.31
CA PRO A 88 -28.75 -6.39 -27.07
C PRO A 88 -27.29 -6.05 -26.73
N TYR A 89 -26.99 -5.98 -25.43
CA TYR A 89 -25.64 -5.90 -24.88
C TYR A 89 -25.49 -6.81 -23.65
N VAL A 90 -24.24 -7.12 -23.28
CA VAL A 90 -23.93 -8.00 -22.14
C VAL A 90 -23.26 -7.22 -21.03
N ARG A 91 -23.75 -7.42 -19.81
CA ARG A 91 -23.14 -6.98 -18.56
C ARG A 91 -22.56 -8.17 -17.81
N LEU A 92 -21.26 -8.14 -17.60
CA LEU A 92 -20.51 -9.13 -16.83
C LEU A 92 -20.20 -8.59 -15.43
N ARG A 93 -20.32 -9.43 -14.42
CA ARG A 93 -19.88 -9.15 -13.06
C ARG A 93 -18.95 -10.24 -12.56
N VAL A 94 -17.73 -9.86 -12.19
CA VAL A 94 -16.68 -10.75 -11.66
C VAL A 94 -16.20 -10.19 -10.33
N GLY A 95 -16.53 -10.86 -9.23
CA GLY A 95 -16.36 -10.31 -7.89
C GLY A 95 -17.15 -9.00 -7.74
N HIS A 96 -16.46 -7.90 -7.47
CA HIS A 96 -17.05 -6.55 -7.34
C HIS A 96 -16.97 -5.72 -8.64
N ASN A 97 -16.29 -6.22 -9.68
CA ASN A 97 -16.09 -5.48 -10.92
C ASN A 97 -17.21 -5.79 -11.92
N VAL A 98 -17.69 -4.75 -12.61
CA VAL A 98 -18.71 -4.83 -13.64
C VAL A 98 -18.13 -4.34 -14.97
N TYR A 99 -18.42 -5.07 -16.06
CA TYR A 99 -17.94 -4.77 -17.40
C TYR A 99 -19.09 -4.91 -18.40
N GLU A 100 -19.09 -4.08 -19.44
CA GLU A 100 -20.14 -4.11 -20.47
C GLU A 100 -19.54 -4.22 -21.88
N THR A 101 -20.28 -4.91 -22.75
CA THR A 101 -20.02 -4.91 -24.18
C THR A 101 -20.52 -3.62 -24.82
N HIS A 102 -20.19 -3.40 -26.09
CA HIS A 102 -21.02 -2.49 -26.88
C HIS A 102 -22.37 -3.16 -27.16
N THR A 103 -23.35 -2.36 -27.53
CA THR A 103 -24.64 -2.83 -28.03
C THR A 103 -24.51 -3.32 -29.47
N ASP A 104 -25.16 -4.44 -29.78
CA ASP A 104 -25.28 -4.95 -31.15
C ASP A 104 -26.61 -4.47 -31.77
N PRO A 105 -26.60 -3.40 -32.59
CA PRO A 105 -27.84 -2.81 -33.09
C PRO A 105 -28.57 -3.79 -34.01
N SER A 106 -29.85 -4.05 -33.71
CA SER A 106 -30.71 -5.00 -34.40
C SER A 106 -30.17 -6.44 -34.38
N GLY A 107 -29.36 -6.80 -33.39
CA GLY A 107 -28.80 -8.15 -33.22
C GLY A 107 -29.88 -9.23 -33.03
N GLY A 108 -31.05 -8.84 -32.51
CA GLY A 108 -32.22 -9.72 -32.43
C GLY A 108 -31.88 -11.02 -31.69
N LYS A 109 -32.23 -12.17 -32.27
CA LYS A 109 -31.97 -13.48 -31.65
C LYS A 109 -30.52 -13.97 -31.73
N ASN A 110 -29.66 -13.35 -32.55
CA ASN A 110 -28.31 -13.86 -32.78
C ASN A 110 -27.25 -12.75 -32.66
N PRO A 111 -27.18 -12.05 -31.53
CA PRO A 111 -26.29 -10.92 -31.40
C PRO A 111 -24.82 -11.33 -31.33
N ARG A 112 -23.93 -10.43 -31.77
CA ARG A 112 -22.48 -10.62 -31.84
C ARG A 112 -21.75 -9.39 -31.32
N TRP A 113 -20.84 -9.61 -30.38
CA TRP A 113 -20.07 -8.54 -29.75
C TRP A 113 -18.57 -8.71 -29.96
N ASN A 114 -18.04 -9.92 -29.84
CA ASN A 114 -16.59 -10.18 -29.90
C ASN A 114 -15.77 -9.24 -28.99
N LYS A 115 -16.31 -8.90 -27.81
CA LYS A 115 -15.67 -8.00 -26.84
C LYS A 115 -14.77 -8.82 -25.94
N VAL A 116 -13.49 -8.45 -25.86
CA VAL A 116 -12.55 -9.01 -24.87
C VAL A 116 -12.55 -8.12 -23.63
N VAL A 117 -12.82 -8.73 -22.47
CA VAL A 117 -12.76 -8.11 -21.16
C VAL A 117 -11.58 -8.73 -20.41
N GLN A 118 -10.67 -7.89 -19.92
CA GLN A 118 -9.56 -8.32 -19.08
C GLN A 118 -9.84 -7.88 -17.64
N CYS A 119 -9.91 -8.85 -16.73
CA CYS A 119 -10.16 -8.60 -15.32
C CYS A 119 -9.07 -9.26 -14.46
N LEU A 120 -8.62 -8.55 -13.42
CA LEU A 120 -7.82 -9.15 -12.37
C LEU A 120 -8.75 -9.97 -11.50
N LEU A 121 -8.55 -11.29 -11.45
CA LEU A 121 -9.43 -12.20 -10.73
C LEU A 121 -9.06 -12.20 -9.24
N PRO A 122 -9.94 -11.70 -8.34
CA PRO A 122 -9.66 -11.72 -6.91
C PRO A 122 -9.62 -13.15 -6.38
N GLN A 123 -8.87 -13.39 -5.30
CA GLN A 123 -8.81 -14.71 -4.68
C GLN A 123 -10.19 -15.17 -4.20
N GLY A 124 -10.51 -16.45 -4.45
CA GLY A 124 -11.78 -17.06 -4.05
C GLY A 124 -12.94 -16.78 -5.01
N VAL A 125 -12.79 -15.88 -5.99
CA VAL A 125 -13.80 -15.68 -7.03
C VAL A 125 -13.63 -16.74 -8.11
N ASN A 126 -14.66 -17.57 -8.29
CA ASN A 126 -14.71 -18.63 -9.30
C ASN A 126 -15.99 -18.58 -10.17
N THR A 127 -16.81 -17.55 -10.03
CA THR A 127 -18.05 -17.39 -10.78
C THR A 127 -18.10 -16.04 -11.49
N ILE A 128 -18.59 -16.07 -12.73
CA ILE A 128 -18.90 -14.90 -13.55
C ILE A 128 -20.42 -14.81 -13.61
N HIS A 129 -20.98 -13.69 -13.19
CA HIS A 129 -22.40 -13.41 -13.42
C HIS A 129 -22.56 -12.67 -14.74
N VAL A 130 -23.50 -13.14 -15.57
CA VAL A 130 -23.75 -12.60 -16.89
C VAL A 130 -25.21 -12.19 -17.00
N GLU A 131 -25.44 -11.00 -17.54
CA GLU A 131 -26.76 -10.46 -17.85
C GLU A 131 -26.76 -9.96 -19.29
N ILE A 132 -27.81 -10.23 -20.05
CA ILE A 132 -28.03 -9.72 -21.40
C ILE A 132 -29.23 -8.79 -21.34
N PHE A 133 -29.03 -7.54 -21.73
CA PHE A 133 -30.05 -6.49 -21.77
C PHE A 133 -30.38 -6.12 -23.21
N ASP A 134 -31.56 -5.54 -23.42
CA ASP A 134 -31.97 -4.85 -24.64
C ASP A 134 -31.92 -3.34 -24.40
N GLU A 135 -31.05 -2.63 -25.12
CA GLU A 135 -30.91 -1.18 -25.00
C GLU A 135 -32.14 -0.48 -25.58
N CYS A 136 -32.80 0.34 -24.75
CA CYS A 136 -34.02 1.03 -25.14
C CYS A 136 -33.81 2.54 -25.23
N SER A 137 -34.12 3.15 -26.37
CA SER A 137 -33.90 4.60 -26.56
C SER A 137 -34.80 5.50 -25.72
N PHE A 138 -35.97 5.02 -25.30
CA PHE A 138 -37.00 5.84 -24.63
C PHE A 138 -37.51 5.24 -23.31
N THR A 139 -37.04 4.05 -22.94
CA THR A 139 -37.42 3.34 -21.71
C THR A 139 -36.17 2.79 -21.04
N MET A 140 -36.32 2.26 -19.83
CA MET A 140 -35.23 1.53 -19.18
C MET A 140 -34.88 0.28 -19.98
N ASP A 141 -33.61 -0.08 -19.97
CA ASP A 141 -33.12 -1.30 -20.60
C ASP A 141 -33.77 -2.53 -19.99
N GLU A 142 -34.18 -3.45 -20.84
CA GLU A 142 -34.91 -4.64 -20.42
C GLU A 142 -33.93 -5.82 -20.24
N LEU A 143 -33.99 -6.49 -19.08
CA LEU A 143 -33.24 -7.74 -18.89
C LEU A 143 -33.88 -8.85 -19.72
N ILE A 144 -33.10 -9.38 -20.67
CA ILE A 144 -33.51 -10.45 -21.57
C ILE A 144 -33.16 -11.82 -21.00
N ALA A 145 -31.92 -11.99 -20.57
CA ALA A 145 -31.39 -13.28 -20.13
C ALA A 145 -30.26 -13.12 -19.12
N TRP A 146 -29.96 -14.16 -18.35
CA TRP A 146 -28.87 -14.16 -17.38
C TRP A 146 -28.29 -15.56 -17.16
N ALA A 147 -27.07 -15.64 -16.63
CA ALA A 147 -26.43 -16.90 -16.25
C ALA A 147 -25.38 -16.71 -15.16
N HIS A 148 -25.13 -17.77 -14.39
CA HIS A 148 -23.97 -17.88 -13.50
C HIS A 148 -23.02 -18.91 -14.07
N ILE A 149 -21.85 -18.46 -14.51
CA ILE A 149 -20.87 -19.30 -15.16
C ILE A 149 -19.73 -19.55 -14.17
N THR A 150 -19.54 -20.81 -13.80
CA THR A 150 -18.38 -21.20 -12.98
C THR A 150 -17.16 -21.28 -13.89
N ILE A 151 -16.07 -20.64 -13.50
CA ILE A 151 -14.81 -20.65 -14.24
C ILE A 151 -14.26 -22.09 -14.21
N PRO A 152 -14.06 -22.75 -15.37
CA PRO A 152 -13.55 -24.10 -15.40
C PRO A 152 -12.15 -24.20 -14.76
N PRO A 153 -11.83 -25.28 -14.00
CA PRO A 153 -10.51 -25.46 -13.42
C PRO A 153 -9.38 -25.48 -14.47
N ALA A 154 -9.65 -26.00 -15.67
CA ALA A 154 -8.73 -25.97 -16.81
C ALA A 154 -8.29 -24.55 -17.16
N VAL A 155 -9.22 -23.58 -17.13
CA VAL A 155 -8.92 -22.17 -17.37
C VAL A 155 -7.95 -21.65 -16.30
N MET A 156 -8.21 -21.94 -15.03
CA MET A 156 -7.35 -21.52 -13.91
C MET A 156 -5.93 -22.10 -14.01
N ASN A 157 -5.76 -23.23 -14.69
CA ASN A 157 -4.47 -23.86 -14.97
C ASN A 157 -3.73 -23.26 -16.19
N GLY A 158 -4.34 -22.30 -16.89
CA GLY A 158 -3.76 -21.62 -18.04
C GLY A 158 -4.29 -22.07 -19.40
N GLU A 159 -5.26 -22.98 -19.45
CA GLU A 159 -5.87 -23.42 -20.71
C GLU A 159 -6.91 -22.41 -21.19
N THR A 160 -7.12 -22.36 -22.51
CA THR A 160 -8.23 -21.58 -23.10
C THR A 160 -9.44 -22.49 -23.26
N HIS A 161 -10.59 -22.07 -22.76
CA HIS A 161 -11.85 -22.80 -22.84
C HIS A 161 -12.89 -21.98 -23.59
N GLU A 162 -13.38 -22.50 -24.71
CA GLU A 162 -14.50 -21.94 -25.48
C GLU A 162 -15.71 -22.88 -25.36
N ASP A 163 -16.86 -22.35 -24.95
CA ASP A 163 -18.08 -23.14 -24.85
C ASP A 163 -19.36 -22.29 -24.90
N TRP A 164 -20.48 -22.96 -25.17
CA TRP A 164 -21.83 -22.40 -25.11
C TRP A 164 -22.46 -22.64 -23.74
N PHE A 165 -22.72 -21.55 -23.03
CA PHE A 165 -23.33 -21.56 -21.71
C PHE A 165 -24.84 -21.33 -21.82
N PRO A 166 -25.68 -22.17 -21.18
CA PRO A 166 -27.13 -21.98 -21.20
C PRO A 166 -27.55 -20.74 -20.44
N LEU A 167 -28.56 -20.05 -20.97
CA LEU A 167 -29.10 -18.82 -20.42
C LEU A 167 -30.46 -19.07 -19.76
N ASN A 168 -30.63 -18.47 -18.58
CA ASN A 168 -31.89 -18.37 -17.87
C ASN A 168 -32.62 -17.10 -18.32
N GLY A 169 -33.94 -17.08 -18.15
CA GLY A 169 -34.74 -15.91 -18.51
C GLY A 169 -36.22 -16.14 -18.30
N LYS A 170 -37.04 -15.39 -19.04
CA LYS A 170 -38.50 -15.42 -18.94
C LYS A 170 -39.08 -16.77 -19.39
N GLN A 171 -38.37 -17.52 -20.22
CA GLN A 171 -38.77 -18.88 -20.65
C GLN A 171 -38.44 -19.98 -19.61
N GLY A 172 -37.73 -19.62 -18.54
CA GLY A 172 -37.27 -20.53 -17.49
C GLY A 172 -35.78 -20.83 -17.56
N ASP A 173 -35.33 -21.67 -16.63
CA ASP A 173 -33.91 -21.98 -16.45
C ASP A 173 -33.34 -22.76 -17.63
N GLY A 174 -32.23 -22.29 -18.18
CA GLY A 174 -31.53 -22.86 -19.33
C GLY A 174 -32.34 -22.86 -20.64
N LYS A 175 -33.42 -22.09 -20.71
CA LYS A 175 -34.35 -22.08 -21.85
C LYS A 175 -34.38 -20.77 -22.64
N GLU A 176 -33.62 -19.75 -22.21
CA GLU A 176 -33.61 -18.45 -22.88
C GLU A 176 -32.64 -18.40 -24.06
N GLY A 177 -31.78 -19.41 -24.20
CA GLY A 177 -30.81 -19.52 -25.27
C GLY A 177 -29.45 -19.99 -24.76
N MET A 178 -28.42 -19.71 -25.55
CA MET A 178 -27.03 -20.04 -25.23
C MET A 178 -26.12 -18.84 -25.51
N LEU A 179 -25.09 -18.64 -24.70
CA LEU A 179 -24.06 -17.62 -24.87
C LEU A 179 -22.70 -18.28 -25.11
N ASN A 180 -22.00 -17.91 -26.17
CA ASN A 180 -20.63 -18.37 -26.42
C ASN A 180 -19.63 -17.45 -25.73
N LEU A 181 -18.84 -18.01 -24.81
CA LEU A 181 -17.71 -17.33 -24.17
C LEU A 181 -16.40 -18.08 -24.42
N VAL A 182 -15.33 -17.31 -24.61
CA VAL A 182 -13.95 -17.81 -24.58
C VAL A 182 -13.28 -17.30 -23.32
N LEU A 183 -12.85 -18.20 -22.45
CA LEU A 183 -12.23 -17.91 -21.16
C LEU A 183 -10.76 -18.35 -21.20
N SER A 184 -9.85 -17.48 -20.77
CA SER A 184 -8.45 -17.85 -20.53
C SER A 184 -7.92 -17.11 -19.32
N TYR A 185 -7.01 -17.72 -18.57
CA TYR A 185 -6.43 -17.10 -17.38
C TYR A 185 -4.91 -17.17 -17.45
N SER A 186 -4.28 -16.03 -17.24
CA SER A 186 -2.82 -15.92 -17.16
C SER A 186 -2.45 -15.42 -15.79
N ASN A 187 -1.62 -16.15 -15.05
CA ASN A 187 -0.93 -15.57 -13.91
C ASN A 187 -0.07 -14.43 -14.45
N VAL A 188 -0.42 -13.19 -14.11
CA VAL A 188 0.47 -12.06 -14.33
C VAL A 188 1.46 -12.17 -13.17
N PRO A 189 2.74 -12.49 -13.41
CA PRO A 189 3.74 -12.17 -12.42
C PRO A 189 3.66 -10.66 -12.33
N ILE A 190 3.12 -10.14 -11.23
CA ILE A 190 3.42 -8.75 -10.89
C ILE A 190 4.94 -8.77 -10.83
N PRO A 191 5.65 -8.13 -11.79
CA PRO A 191 7.09 -8.01 -11.66
C PRO A 191 7.26 -7.44 -10.27
N ASN A 192 8.04 -8.07 -9.40
CA ASN A 192 8.33 -7.49 -8.09
C ASN A 192 8.66 -6.03 -8.34
N VAL A 193 7.71 -5.13 -8.10
CA VAL A 193 7.94 -3.70 -8.14
C VAL A 193 8.61 -3.46 -6.80
N HIS A 194 9.84 -3.93 -6.68
CA HIS A 194 10.85 -3.14 -6.03
C HIS A 194 10.87 -1.84 -6.85
N PRO A 195 10.44 -0.69 -6.31
CA PRO A 195 10.49 0.57 -7.04
C PRO A 195 11.93 0.99 -7.39
N TYR A 196 12.94 0.17 -7.08
CA TYR A 196 14.35 0.37 -7.37
C TYR A 196 15.00 -0.96 -7.78
N GLY A 197 14.76 -1.38 -9.02
CA GLY A 197 15.32 -2.62 -9.59
C GLY A 197 16.41 -2.41 -10.64
N MET A 198 17.18 -1.31 -10.59
CA MET A 198 18.28 -1.07 -11.54
C MET A 198 19.65 -0.79 -10.89
N TYR A 199 19.82 -1.05 -9.60
CA TYR A 199 21.15 -1.06 -8.99
C TYR A 199 21.29 -2.29 -8.10
N PRO A 200 22.37 -3.09 -8.23
CA PRO A 200 22.76 -3.96 -7.13
C PRO A 200 22.88 -3.08 -5.88
N PRO A 201 22.51 -3.57 -4.67
CA PRO A 201 22.68 -2.79 -3.46
C PRO A 201 24.16 -2.43 -3.35
N VAL A 202 24.50 -1.19 -3.68
CA VAL A 202 25.79 -0.64 -3.31
C VAL A 202 25.75 -0.60 -1.78
N PRO A 203 26.64 -1.33 -1.08
CA PRO A 203 26.72 -1.17 0.36
C PRO A 203 26.98 0.31 0.65
N PRO A 204 26.34 0.91 1.68
CA PRO A 204 26.63 2.29 2.03
C PRO A 204 28.12 2.40 2.31
N VAL A 205 28.82 3.15 1.46
CA VAL A 205 30.23 3.48 1.65
C VAL A 205 30.29 4.44 2.82
N VAL A 206 30.50 3.90 4.02
CA VAL A 206 30.91 4.69 5.18
C VAL A 206 32.33 5.15 4.90
N MET A 207 32.50 6.41 4.52
CA MET A 207 33.83 7.03 4.45
C MET A 207 34.33 7.22 5.88
N VAL A 208 34.99 6.20 6.43
CA VAL A 208 35.75 6.35 7.67
C VAL A 208 37.02 7.14 7.32
N PRO A 209 37.28 8.32 7.91
CA PRO A 209 38.52 9.04 7.66
C PRO A 209 39.67 8.27 8.32
N ASN A 210 40.31 7.35 7.59
CA ASN A 210 41.53 6.74 8.10
C ASN A 210 42.70 7.70 7.83
N ALA A 211 43.00 8.53 8.82
CA ALA A 211 44.21 9.32 8.89
C ALA A 211 45.42 8.44 9.25
N SER A 212 45.83 7.52 8.37
CA SER A 212 47.18 6.91 8.49
C SER A 212 47.70 6.24 7.19
N ARG A 213 48.62 6.96 6.54
CA ARG A 213 49.85 6.48 5.85
C ARG A 213 49.75 5.63 4.55
N GLY A 214 50.23 6.23 3.45
CA GLY A 214 51.15 5.59 2.47
C GLY A 214 50.56 5.06 1.15
N PRO A 215 51.23 5.21 -0.02
CA PRO A 215 50.67 4.88 -1.34
C PRO A 215 51.07 3.49 -1.90
N ALA A 216 50.19 2.95 -2.75
CA ALA A 216 50.33 1.82 -3.69
C ALA A 216 50.40 0.41 -3.03
N LEU A 217 49.80 -0.68 -3.53
CA LEU A 217 49.52 -1.16 -4.88
C LEU A 217 48.30 -2.10 -4.90
N LEU A 218 47.75 -2.24 -6.11
CA LEU A 218 46.95 -3.32 -6.68
C LEU A 218 47.07 -4.68 -5.95
N GLU A 219 45.97 -5.24 -5.42
CA GLU A 219 45.62 -6.68 -5.49
C GLU A 219 44.39 -7.09 -4.64
N SER A 220 43.62 -8.03 -5.20
CA SER A 220 42.63 -8.93 -4.58
C SER A 220 41.50 -8.34 -3.72
N MET A 221 40.29 -8.25 -4.31
CA MET A 221 39.04 -8.17 -3.55
C MET A 221 38.69 -9.54 -2.97
N SER A 222 39.14 -9.81 -1.74
CA SER A 222 38.60 -10.87 -0.89
C SER A 222 37.51 -10.28 0.02
N TYR A 223 36.25 -10.63 -0.24
CA TYR A 223 35.15 -10.30 0.64
C TYR A 223 35.24 -11.15 1.91
N THR A 224 35.61 -10.53 3.03
CA THR A 224 35.46 -11.12 4.36
C THR A 224 34.07 -10.73 4.91
N PRO A 225 33.30 -11.67 5.47
CA PRO A 225 32.01 -11.34 6.05
C PRO A 225 32.21 -10.52 7.33
N VAL A 226 31.66 -9.31 7.33
CA VAL A 226 31.65 -8.44 8.52
C VAL A 226 30.60 -9.00 9.48
N SER A 227 31.04 -9.40 10.67
CA SER A 227 30.15 -9.81 11.76
C SER A 227 29.21 -8.65 12.10
N VAL A 228 27.91 -8.83 11.84
CA VAL A 228 26.86 -7.93 12.31
C VAL A 228 26.86 -8.03 13.83
N TYR A 229 27.30 -6.97 14.51
CA TYR A 229 27.02 -6.80 15.93
C TYR A 229 25.49 -6.62 16.05
N THR A 230 24.78 -7.71 16.32
CA THR A 230 23.44 -7.64 16.89
C THR A 230 23.61 -7.02 18.27
N ALA A 231 23.29 -5.74 18.40
CA ALA A 231 23.13 -5.11 19.72
C ALA A 231 22.20 -6.01 20.55
N PRO A 232 22.51 -6.26 21.84
CA PRO A 232 21.63 -7.00 22.70
C PRO A 232 20.23 -6.35 22.65
N PRO A 233 19.15 -7.15 22.58
CA PRO A 233 17.81 -6.59 22.48
C PRO A 233 17.64 -5.57 23.60
N PRO A 234 17.23 -4.33 23.30
CA PRO A 234 16.85 -3.41 24.37
C PRO A 234 15.81 -4.13 25.23
N PRO A 235 15.85 -3.98 26.56
CA PRO A 235 14.84 -4.58 27.41
C PRO A 235 13.49 -4.17 26.85
N VAL A 236 12.67 -5.17 26.52
CA VAL A 236 11.31 -4.99 26.03
C VAL A 236 10.65 -3.89 26.85
N PRO A 237 10.30 -2.74 26.26
CA PRO A 237 9.34 -1.88 26.91
C PRO A 237 8.09 -2.74 26.98
N CYS A 238 7.74 -3.17 28.19
CA CYS A 238 6.41 -3.68 28.47
C CYS A 238 5.44 -2.74 27.76
N VAL A 239 4.56 -3.28 26.92
CA VAL A 239 3.48 -2.53 26.31
C VAL A 239 2.66 -1.99 27.47
N VAL A 240 2.93 -0.74 27.87
CA VAL A 240 2.03 -0.01 28.74
C VAL A 240 0.92 0.41 27.80
N GLU A 241 -0.14 -0.38 27.76
CA GLU A 241 -1.45 0.09 27.29
C GLU A 241 -1.65 1.49 27.85
N PRO A 242 -2.17 2.47 27.09
CA PRO A 242 -2.49 3.79 27.61
C PRO A 242 -3.49 3.66 28.75
N GLN A 243 -2.98 3.48 29.98
CA GLN A 243 -3.76 3.41 31.18
C GLN A 243 -4.29 4.81 31.37
N LEU A 244 -5.61 4.95 31.21
CA LEU A 244 -6.34 6.18 31.46
C LEU A 244 -5.89 6.76 32.80
N SER A 245 -5.21 7.92 32.75
CA SER A 245 -4.65 8.53 33.94
C SER A 245 -5.79 8.85 34.91
N GLU A 246 -5.60 8.63 36.22
CA GLU A 246 -6.66 8.89 37.22
C GLU A 246 -7.17 10.35 37.18
N GLN A 247 -6.33 11.27 36.71
CA GLN A 247 -6.66 12.68 36.52
C GLN A 247 -7.66 12.88 35.37
N ASP A 248 -7.48 12.18 34.25
CA ASP A 248 -8.39 12.26 33.10
C ASP A 248 -9.75 11.64 33.41
N LEU A 249 -9.78 10.54 34.16
CA LEU A 249 -11.03 9.95 34.67
C LEU A 249 -11.81 10.91 35.53
N LYS A 250 -11.11 11.59 36.45
CA LYS A 250 -11.75 12.51 37.37
C LYS A 250 -12.33 13.72 36.64
N GLN A 251 -11.62 14.24 35.63
CA GLN A 251 -12.08 15.36 34.82
C GLN A 251 -13.29 14.99 33.95
N ILE A 252 -13.31 13.80 33.34
CA ILE A 252 -14.47 13.34 32.56
C ILE A 252 -15.66 13.07 33.49
N GLN A 253 -15.43 12.52 34.69
CA GLN A 253 -16.48 12.32 35.68
C GLN A 253 -17.07 13.65 36.20
N GLU A 254 -16.26 14.69 36.35
CA GLU A 254 -16.75 16.03 36.74
C GLU A 254 -17.66 16.64 35.66
N MET A 255 -17.43 16.35 34.37
CA MET A 255 -18.31 16.79 33.28
C MET A 255 -19.59 15.96 33.17
N PHE A 256 -19.56 14.68 33.57
CA PHE A 256 -20.70 13.76 33.51
C PHE A 256 -20.96 13.11 34.88
N PRO A 257 -21.49 13.84 35.87
CA PRO A 257 -21.68 13.36 37.24
C PRO A 257 -22.69 12.20 37.35
N ASN A 258 -23.53 12.00 36.33
CA ASN A 258 -24.51 10.90 36.27
C ASN A 258 -23.99 9.64 35.57
N MET A 259 -22.76 9.64 35.03
CA MET A 259 -22.21 8.53 34.26
C MET A 259 -21.26 7.66 35.11
N ASP A 260 -21.42 6.35 35.03
CA ASP A 260 -20.60 5.41 35.79
C ASP A 260 -19.15 5.36 35.30
N LYS A 261 -18.21 5.21 36.25
CA LYS A 261 -16.76 5.21 36.00
C LYS A 261 -16.32 4.10 35.05
N GLU A 262 -17.01 2.97 35.06
CA GLU A 262 -16.70 1.83 34.19
C GLU A 262 -17.11 2.09 32.74
N VAL A 263 -18.22 2.80 32.53
CA VAL A 263 -18.67 3.21 31.20
C VAL A 263 -17.68 4.20 30.59
N ILE A 264 -17.22 5.18 31.38
CA ILE A 264 -16.21 6.16 30.94
C ILE A 264 -14.90 5.45 30.55
N LYS A 265 -14.44 4.47 31.33
CA LYS A 265 -13.26 3.65 31.01
C LYS A 265 -13.44 2.87 29.70
N SER A 266 -14.58 2.24 29.52
CA SER A 266 -14.87 1.44 28.33
C SER A 266 -14.94 2.29 27.06
N VAL A 267 -15.57 3.46 27.11
CA VAL A 267 -15.64 4.39 25.96
C VAL A 267 -14.27 5.00 25.66
N PHE A 268 -13.44 5.22 26.68
CA PHE A 268 -12.06 5.69 26.49
C PHE A 268 -11.16 4.64 25.83
N GLU A 269 -11.32 3.39 26.24
CA GLU A 269 -10.63 2.24 25.64
C GLU A 269 -11.09 2.02 24.18
N ALA A 270 -12.40 2.11 23.91
CA ALA A 270 -12.96 2.04 22.56
C ALA A 270 -12.42 3.16 21.65
N ASN A 271 -12.17 4.35 22.22
CA ASN A 271 -11.57 5.49 21.54
C ASN A 271 -10.03 5.47 21.53
N ARG A 272 -9.41 4.32 21.85
CA ARG A 272 -7.95 4.10 21.82
C ARG A 272 -7.14 5.14 22.60
N GLY A 273 -7.68 5.59 23.73
CA GLY A 273 -7.01 6.56 24.60
C GLY A 273 -7.20 8.02 24.21
N ASN A 274 -8.11 8.33 23.28
CA ASN A 274 -8.41 9.70 22.90
C ASN A 274 -9.48 10.32 23.82
N LYS A 275 -9.06 11.28 24.64
CA LYS A 275 -9.92 12.00 25.61
C LYS A 275 -11.04 12.79 24.93
N ASP A 276 -10.74 13.53 23.87
CA ASP A 276 -11.72 14.38 23.19
C ASP A 276 -12.76 13.54 22.43
N GLY A 277 -12.33 12.42 21.86
CA GLY A 277 -13.24 11.43 21.24
C GLY A 277 -14.18 10.80 22.27
N THR A 278 -13.68 10.52 23.46
CA THR A 278 -14.45 9.96 24.58
C THR A 278 -15.52 10.93 25.06
N ILE A 279 -15.19 12.21 25.21
CA ILE A 279 -16.14 13.25 25.64
C ILE A 279 -17.27 13.42 24.62
N ASN A 280 -16.96 13.49 23.33
CA ASN A 280 -17.98 13.59 22.28
C ASN A 280 -18.89 12.35 22.24
N SER A 281 -18.31 11.16 22.42
CA SER A 281 -19.08 9.91 22.48
C SER A 281 -20.02 9.89 23.69
N LEU A 282 -19.56 10.36 24.86
CA LEU A 282 -20.37 10.42 26.08
C LEU A 282 -21.46 11.51 26.01
N LEU A 283 -21.22 12.64 25.34
CA LEU A 283 -22.24 13.66 25.07
C LEU A 283 -23.38 13.08 24.24
N GLN A 284 -23.04 12.34 23.18
CA GLN A 284 -24.02 11.74 22.26
C GLN A 284 -24.85 10.62 22.93
N MET A 285 -24.36 10.03 24.01
CA MET A 285 -25.09 9.03 24.79
C MET A 285 -26.00 9.63 25.88
N ASN A 286 -25.91 10.94 26.14
CA ASN A 286 -26.63 11.64 27.21
C ASN A 286 -27.66 12.67 26.68
N GLU A 287 -27.85 12.74 25.35
CA GLU A 287 -29.06 13.29 24.70
C GLU A 287 -30.14 12.22 24.56
#